data_AF-A0A832MBB8-F1
#
_entry.id   AF-A0A832MBB8-F1
#
_cell.length_a   1.000
_cell.length_b   1.000
_cell.length_c   1.000
_cell.angle_alpha   90.00
_cell.angle_beta   90.00
_cell.angle_gamma   90.00
#
_symmetry.space_group_name_H-M   'P 1'
#
loop_
_entity.id
_entity.type
_entity.pdbx_description
1 polymer ?
#
loop_
_entity_poly.entity_id
_entity_poly.type
_entity_poly.pdbx_seq_one_letter_code
_entity_poly.pdbx_strand_id
1 'polypeptide(L)'
;MRTLRLILITIVVGLGAVHAVCGQLSVSVYATAGDVQTHLASTEARANTLQTLMRLGVSRMFLEGRRGDEYVDPATLATVRDYLKSHGIDCCGGIATVPGNNFGVRQTGGLDWLDWESEKTRADISGFFRENAQVFDEIIIDDFFCTGDESARADRARAGRSWSAYRRDLLVSLIDPLVRQPARATRQDVRLIIKFPQWYDRFHVFGYDPARMAEKFDRVWVGTEVRNPRTRRMGFVQPTQGYINFMWIRSIAGKKVYGAWFDHIECSAFNFIDQAYMSVLAGARELTLFRLGDVAAKHPGDALLAERMPELTALANSIQNAEPDGVFFYKPPNSDADDNLFLADYIGMIGLPIVPVAAYPDRSRVVFLAAHAASDPSIQSRVKDHLRRGATLILTPSFLRKSGRWAQEIAGAVAMGQSGLGRLREPGATTNSAAVELDSSLTLTTARVLFEADCNGIGVPLLTHKQVGAGQVLVLNMRSFSDTDYRGTGEYLLPPSELGWTRVPQQLLDPLRAAMLRSLGIRLEAPPGVIMCVRGNTNFIYNANDAPAMIRLGSKRLTSEPHRISVLD
;
A
#
# COMPACT_ATOMS: atom_id res chain seq x y z
N MET A 1 -19.28 13.77 -77.13
CA MET A 1 -18.25 14.75 -76.74
C MET A 1 -17.97 14.56 -75.26
N ARG A 2 -16.77 14.09 -74.94
CA ARG A 2 -16.32 13.68 -73.61
C ARG A 2 -15.85 14.92 -72.84
N THR A 3 -16.40 15.16 -71.66
CA THR A 3 -15.93 16.21 -70.74
C THR A 3 -14.97 15.57 -69.74
N LEU A 4 -13.67 15.82 -69.94
CA LEU A 4 -12.59 15.43 -69.05
C LEU A 4 -12.66 16.32 -67.79
N ARG A 5 -12.93 15.75 -66.61
CA ARG A 5 -12.68 16.42 -65.32
C ARG A 5 -11.43 15.82 -64.71
N LEU A 6 -10.39 16.63 -64.66
CA LEU A 6 -9.13 16.40 -63.96
C LEU A 6 -9.42 16.24 -62.46
N ILE A 7 -9.15 15.07 -61.88
CA ILE A 7 -9.14 14.86 -60.44
C ILE A 7 -7.72 15.16 -59.96
N LEU A 8 -7.57 16.26 -59.22
CA LEU A 8 -6.33 16.60 -58.52
C LEU A 8 -6.26 15.73 -57.25
N ILE A 9 -5.41 14.71 -57.27
CA ILE A 9 -5.08 13.91 -56.08
C ILE A 9 -4.02 14.68 -55.29
N THR A 10 -4.44 15.38 -54.24
CA THR A 10 -3.51 15.94 -53.25
C THR A 10 -3.15 14.82 -52.27
N ILE A 11 -1.94 14.28 -52.41
CA ILE A 11 -1.34 13.38 -51.43
C ILE A 11 -0.97 14.22 -50.21
N VAL A 12 -1.82 14.22 -49.17
CA VAL A 12 -1.43 14.71 -47.84
C VAL A 12 -0.77 13.54 -47.12
N VAL A 13 0.56 13.52 -47.12
CA VAL A 13 1.35 12.70 -46.19
C VAL A 13 1.22 13.33 -44.80
N GLY A 14 0.12 13.03 -44.12
CA GLY A 14 -0.07 13.33 -42.72
C GLY A 14 0.56 12.24 -41.88
N LEU A 15 1.82 12.42 -41.48
CA LEU A 15 2.43 11.73 -40.34
C LEU A 15 1.70 12.16 -39.05
N GLY A 16 0.49 11.63 -38.86
CA GLY A 16 -0.27 11.72 -37.63
C GLY A 16 0.04 10.54 -36.74
N ALA A 17 1.27 10.47 -36.19
CA ALA A 17 1.47 9.70 -34.98
C ALA A 17 0.69 10.42 -33.88
N VAL A 18 -0.54 9.97 -33.64
CA VAL A 18 -1.27 10.27 -32.40
C VAL A 18 -0.44 9.66 -31.29
N HIS A 19 0.55 10.42 -30.82
CA HIS A 19 1.14 10.19 -29.52
C HIS A 19 -0.01 10.40 -28.53
N ALA A 20 -0.58 9.30 -28.04
CA ALA A 20 -1.26 9.35 -26.77
C ALA A 20 -0.30 10.06 -25.82
N VAL A 21 -0.68 11.25 -25.32
CA VAL A 21 0.11 11.96 -24.33
C VAL A 21 0.10 11.08 -23.09
N CYS A 22 1.14 10.26 -22.99
CA CYS A 22 1.44 9.42 -21.85
C CYS A 22 1.70 10.40 -20.69
N GLY A 23 0.92 10.30 -19.61
CA GLY A 23 1.13 11.16 -18.44
C GLY A 23 2.49 10.85 -17.85
N GLN A 24 3.42 11.81 -17.90
CA GLN A 24 4.75 11.68 -17.32
C GLN A 24 4.64 11.48 -15.80
N LEU A 25 5.43 10.55 -15.24
CA LEU A 25 5.59 10.41 -13.79
C LEU A 25 6.06 11.75 -13.21
N SER A 26 5.30 12.29 -12.26
CA SER A 26 5.61 13.59 -11.64
C SER A 26 6.15 13.43 -10.23
N VAL A 27 6.99 14.38 -9.80
CA VAL A 27 7.44 14.49 -8.41
C VAL A 27 6.78 15.69 -7.77
N SER A 28 6.34 15.52 -6.53
CA SER A 28 5.81 16.55 -5.66
C SER A 28 6.46 16.49 -4.28
N VAL A 29 6.41 17.60 -3.54
CA VAL A 29 6.92 17.67 -2.17
C VAL A 29 5.82 18.25 -1.27
N TYR A 30 5.67 17.66 -0.08
CA TYR A 30 4.78 18.19 0.95
C TYR A 30 5.58 19.05 1.94
N ALA A 31 5.16 20.30 2.10
CA ALA A 31 5.68 21.22 3.11
C ALA A 31 4.68 21.28 4.26
N THR A 32 5.10 20.86 5.46
CA THR A 32 4.26 21.06 6.65
C THR A 32 4.09 22.54 6.96
N ALA A 33 3.17 22.89 7.86
CA ALA A 33 2.96 24.29 8.25
C ALA A 33 4.28 24.93 8.74
N GLY A 34 5.05 24.23 9.58
CA GLY A 34 6.41 24.62 9.95
C GLY A 34 7.38 24.75 8.77
N ASP A 35 7.37 23.83 7.80
CA ASP A 35 8.22 23.96 6.60
C ASP A 35 7.88 25.21 5.80
N VAL A 36 6.60 25.55 5.64
CA VAL A 36 6.19 26.74 4.91
C VAL A 36 6.74 27.98 5.60
N GLN A 37 6.61 28.06 6.93
CA GLN A 37 7.15 29.17 7.72
C GLN A 37 8.68 29.27 7.62
N THR A 38 9.40 28.15 7.76
CA THR A 38 10.86 28.13 7.77
C THR A 38 11.49 28.31 6.39
N HIS A 39 10.93 27.66 5.36
CA HIS A 39 11.58 27.51 4.07
C HIS A 39 10.94 28.32 2.93
N LEU A 40 9.73 28.85 3.10
CA LEU A 40 8.96 29.47 2.01
C LEU A 40 8.40 30.86 2.32
N ALA A 41 8.23 31.23 3.59
CA ALA A 41 7.56 32.49 3.96
C ALA A 41 8.38 33.73 3.56
N SER A 42 9.69 33.74 3.80
CA SER A 42 10.55 34.86 3.38
C SER A 42 11.00 34.74 1.93
N THR A 43 11.22 35.88 1.27
CA THR A 43 11.68 35.93 -0.13
C THR A 43 12.99 35.17 -0.34
N GLU A 44 13.95 35.33 0.58
CA GLU A 44 15.25 34.65 0.50
C GLU A 44 15.12 33.13 0.68
N ALA A 45 14.40 32.69 1.72
CA ALA A 45 14.21 31.26 1.98
C ALA A 45 13.51 30.59 0.78
N ARG A 46 12.48 31.24 0.24
CA ARG A 46 11.72 30.72 -0.90
C ARG A 46 12.57 30.62 -2.17
N ALA A 47 13.42 31.61 -2.45
CA ALA A 47 14.34 31.58 -3.59
C ALA A 47 15.38 30.46 -3.47
N ASN A 48 15.92 30.24 -2.27
CA ASN A 48 16.86 29.14 -2.00
C ASN A 48 16.18 27.78 -2.17
N THR A 49 14.98 27.63 -1.61
CA THR A 49 14.17 26.40 -1.74
C THR A 49 13.86 26.07 -3.18
N LEU A 50 13.50 27.07 -4.00
CA LEU A 50 13.17 26.88 -5.41
C LEU A 50 14.29 26.17 -6.18
N GLN A 51 15.57 26.51 -5.91
CA GLN A 51 16.70 25.86 -6.58
C GLN A 51 16.81 24.37 -6.23
N THR A 52 16.47 23.99 -5.00
CA THR A 52 16.45 22.58 -4.58
C THR A 52 15.30 21.84 -5.26
N LEU A 53 14.11 22.44 -5.30
CA LEU A 53 12.93 21.88 -5.97
C LEU A 53 13.17 21.65 -7.46
N MET A 54 13.75 22.63 -8.16
CA MET A 54 14.07 22.51 -9.59
C MET A 54 15.06 21.39 -9.89
N ARG A 55 16.07 21.19 -9.03
CA ARG A 55 17.06 20.10 -9.20
C ARG A 55 16.44 18.71 -9.07
N LEU A 56 15.40 18.57 -8.25
CA LEU A 56 14.65 17.33 -8.10
C LEU A 56 13.52 17.17 -9.13
N GLY A 57 13.34 18.13 -10.05
CA GLY A 57 12.26 18.11 -11.02
C GLY A 57 10.87 18.18 -10.37
N VAL A 58 10.76 18.84 -9.22
CA VAL A 58 9.48 18.99 -8.52
C VAL A 58 8.53 19.84 -9.35
N SER A 59 7.38 19.26 -9.67
CA SER A 59 6.34 19.89 -10.50
C SER A 59 5.15 20.40 -9.68
N ARG A 60 5.01 19.94 -8.43
CA ARG A 60 3.96 20.35 -7.51
C ARG A 60 4.44 20.44 -6.07
N MET A 61 3.95 21.43 -5.34
CA MET A 61 4.08 21.56 -3.89
C MET A 61 2.72 21.39 -3.21
N PHE A 62 2.68 20.63 -2.12
CA PHE A 62 1.58 20.69 -1.17
C PHE A 62 1.99 21.63 -0.04
N LEU A 63 1.19 22.67 0.21
CA LEU A 63 1.45 23.71 1.19
C LEU A 63 0.45 23.55 2.34
N GLU A 64 0.92 23.01 3.46
CA GLU A 64 0.08 22.79 4.63
C GLU A 64 -0.22 24.12 5.33
N GLY A 65 -1.51 24.42 5.50
CA GLY A 65 -1.95 25.61 6.24
C GLY A 65 -2.09 25.37 7.73
N ARG A 66 -2.21 24.10 8.16
CA ARG A 66 -2.43 23.75 9.57
C ARG A 66 -1.87 22.38 9.95
N ARG A 67 -1.18 22.33 11.09
CA ARG A 67 -0.79 21.11 11.82
C ARG A 67 -0.78 21.39 13.32
N GLY A 68 -1.86 21.02 14.01
CA GLY A 68 -2.02 21.35 15.42
C GLY A 68 -1.95 22.86 15.66
N ASP A 69 -0.97 23.32 16.43
CA ASP A 69 -0.76 24.75 16.70
C ASP A 69 0.02 25.48 15.59
N GLU A 70 0.69 24.76 14.69
CA GLU A 70 1.34 25.36 13.53
C GLU A 70 0.27 25.83 12.54
N TYR A 71 0.32 27.12 12.19
CA TYR A 71 -0.66 27.78 11.33
C TYR A 71 0.02 28.75 10.37
N VAL A 72 -0.37 28.66 9.10
CA VAL A 72 0.04 29.60 8.07
C VAL A 72 -1.22 30.30 7.57
N ASP A 73 -1.24 31.63 7.63
CA ASP A 73 -2.40 32.39 7.21
C ASP A 73 -2.60 32.32 5.68
N PRO A 74 -3.86 32.45 5.19
CA PRO A 74 -4.17 32.40 3.77
C PRO A 74 -3.39 33.39 2.89
N ALA A 75 -3.00 34.57 3.39
CA ALA A 75 -2.28 35.57 2.60
C ALA A 75 -0.82 35.16 2.38
N THR A 76 -0.17 34.61 3.42
CA THR A 76 1.14 33.98 3.29
C THR A 76 1.10 32.80 2.32
N LEU A 77 0.11 31.90 2.45
CA LEU A 77 -0.06 30.75 1.54
C LEU A 77 -0.28 31.21 0.09
N ALA A 78 -1.09 32.24 -0.15
CA ALA A 78 -1.31 32.80 -1.48
C ALA A 78 -0.01 33.38 -2.08
N THR A 79 0.77 34.10 -1.27
CA THR A 79 2.07 34.66 -1.69
C THR A 79 3.04 33.56 -2.11
N VAL A 80 3.13 32.48 -1.32
CA VAL A 80 3.99 31.33 -1.62
C VAL A 80 3.50 30.60 -2.87
N ARG A 81 2.19 30.33 -2.97
CA ARG A 81 1.53 29.71 -4.12
C ARG A 81 1.83 30.47 -5.41
N ASP A 82 1.64 31.79 -5.42
CA ASP A 82 1.79 32.61 -6.62
C ASP A 82 3.24 32.69 -7.07
N TYR A 83 4.17 32.75 -6.12
CA TYR A 83 5.59 32.68 -6.44
C TYR A 83 5.97 31.32 -7.04
N LEU A 84 5.54 30.21 -6.47
CA LEU A 84 5.86 28.88 -6.99
C LEU A 84 5.21 28.65 -8.37
N LYS A 85 3.95 29.05 -8.55
CA LYS A 85 3.24 28.97 -9.84
C LYS A 85 3.92 29.81 -10.92
N SER A 86 4.43 31.00 -10.60
CA SER A 86 5.16 31.83 -11.58
C SER A 86 6.49 31.21 -12.04
N HIS A 87 6.98 30.18 -11.33
CA HIS A 87 8.16 29.40 -11.69
C HIS A 87 7.80 27.98 -12.17
N GLY A 88 6.53 27.74 -12.53
CA GLY A 88 6.08 26.48 -13.13
C GLY A 88 5.85 25.33 -12.14
N ILE A 89 5.74 25.63 -10.83
CA ILE A 89 5.44 24.64 -9.80
C ILE A 89 3.97 24.80 -9.36
N ASP A 90 3.15 23.80 -9.64
CA ASP A 90 1.76 23.77 -9.20
C ASP A 90 1.67 23.70 -7.67
N CYS A 91 0.55 24.13 -7.10
CA CYS A 91 0.37 24.18 -5.66
C CYS A 91 -1.00 23.65 -5.25
N CYS A 92 -1.02 22.82 -4.21
CA CYS A 92 -2.20 22.28 -3.53
C CYS A 92 -2.15 22.66 -2.05
N GLY A 93 -3.29 22.96 -1.43
CA GLY A 93 -3.36 23.21 0.01
C GLY A 93 -3.35 21.91 0.81
N GLY A 94 -2.89 21.92 2.07
CA GLY A 94 -2.85 20.72 2.91
C GLY A 94 -3.25 20.98 4.37
N ILE A 95 -3.70 19.93 5.05
CA ILE A 95 -3.91 19.91 6.50
C ILE A 95 -3.52 18.56 7.10
N ALA A 96 -2.80 18.59 8.22
CA ALA A 96 -2.72 17.49 9.15
C ALA A 96 -3.72 17.66 10.29
N THR A 97 -4.66 16.73 10.39
CA THR A 97 -5.74 16.74 11.39
C THR A 97 -5.26 16.18 12.72
N VAL A 98 -4.29 16.87 13.34
CA VAL A 98 -3.72 16.55 14.66
C VAL A 98 -4.06 17.63 15.68
N PRO A 99 -4.24 17.28 16.98
CA PRO A 99 -4.58 18.24 18.02
C PRO A 99 -3.41 19.17 18.36
N GLY A 100 -3.72 20.43 18.64
CA GLY A 100 -2.85 21.41 19.30
C GLY A 100 -3.51 21.99 20.55
N ASN A 101 -2.84 22.91 21.24
CA ASN A 101 -3.44 23.64 22.36
C ASN A 101 -4.61 24.52 21.91
N ASN A 102 -4.53 25.08 20.70
CA ASN A 102 -5.50 26.00 20.14
C ASN A 102 -6.31 25.40 18.97
N PHE A 103 -6.05 24.15 18.57
CA PHE A 103 -6.69 23.50 17.42
C PHE A 103 -7.15 22.09 17.73
N GLY A 104 -8.44 21.86 17.55
CA GLY A 104 -9.08 20.60 17.90
C GLY A 104 -8.96 20.27 19.39
N VAL A 105 -9.51 19.12 19.75
CA VAL A 105 -9.39 18.55 21.09
C VAL A 105 -8.70 17.20 20.95
N ARG A 106 -7.74 16.91 21.82
CA ARG A 106 -7.07 15.62 21.85
C ARG A 106 -8.04 14.53 22.31
N GLN A 107 -8.04 13.40 21.60
CA GLN A 107 -8.81 12.22 21.99
C GLN A 107 -8.33 11.61 23.30
N THR A 108 -9.15 10.75 23.90
CA THR A 108 -8.72 9.82 24.96
C THR A 108 -8.34 8.49 24.31
N GLY A 109 -7.06 8.28 24.02
CA GLY A 109 -6.56 7.04 23.41
C GLY A 109 -5.04 6.96 23.45
N GLY A 110 -4.48 5.85 22.96
CA GLY A 110 -3.03 5.61 23.00
C GLY A 110 -2.19 6.42 21.99
N LEU A 111 -2.85 7.15 21.07
CA LEU A 111 -2.22 7.94 20.02
C LEU A 111 -2.74 9.37 20.03
N ASP A 112 -1.92 10.32 19.57
CA ASP A 112 -2.19 11.76 19.60
C ASP A 112 -3.05 12.22 18.41
N TRP A 113 -4.33 11.82 18.40
CA TRP A 113 -5.30 12.22 17.37
C TRP A 113 -6.45 13.06 17.93
N LEU A 114 -7.29 13.55 17.03
CA LEU A 114 -8.44 14.40 17.34
C LEU A 114 -9.62 13.60 17.95
N ASP A 115 -10.27 14.20 18.93
CA ASP A 115 -11.64 13.88 19.36
C ASP A 115 -12.63 14.48 18.36
N TRP A 116 -13.21 13.62 17.52
CA TRP A 116 -14.17 14.03 16.47
C TRP A 116 -15.60 14.24 16.97
N GLU A 117 -15.89 13.93 18.23
CA GLU A 117 -17.15 14.28 18.89
C GLU A 117 -17.11 15.69 19.51
N SER A 118 -15.94 16.32 19.59
CA SER A 118 -15.79 17.68 20.09
C SER A 118 -16.32 18.71 19.09
N GLU A 119 -17.22 19.59 19.54
CA GLU A 119 -17.71 20.72 18.74
C GLU A 119 -16.58 21.67 18.33
N LYS A 120 -15.58 21.87 19.19
CA LYS A 120 -14.38 22.65 18.85
C LYS A 120 -13.62 22.02 17.69
N THR A 121 -13.36 20.71 17.74
CA THR A 121 -12.71 20.00 16.63
C THR A 121 -13.50 20.18 15.33
N ARG A 122 -14.81 20.02 15.37
CA ARG A 122 -15.67 20.17 14.19
C ARG A 122 -15.62 21.60 13.63
N ALA A 123 -15.70 22.61 14.50
CA ALA A 123 -15.62 24.02 14.12
C ALA A 123 -14.27 24.38 13.50
N ASP A 124 -13.16 23.93 14.12
CA ASP A 124 -11.81 24.22 13.67
C ASP A 124 -11.52 23.59 12.28
N ILE A 125 -11.93 22.34 12.06
CA ILE A 125 -11.78 21.67 10.76
C ILE A 125 -12.63 22.37 9.69
N SER A 126 -13.89 22.70 10.00
CA SER A 126 -14.77 23.45 9.07
C SER A 126 -14.20 24.83 8.73
N GLY A 127 -13.63 25.52 9.73
CA GLY A 127 -12.95 26.81 9.56
C GLY A 127 -11.80 26.71 8.57
N PHE A 128 -10.89 25.74 8.76
CA PHE A 128 -9.75 25.51 7.88
C PHE A 128 -10.16 25.39 6.40
N PHE A 129 -11.16 24.54 6.10
CA PHE A 129 -11.60 24.31 4.73
C PHE A 129 -12.25 25.53 4.08
N ARG A 130 -13.01 26.31 4.86
CA ARG A 130 -13.62 27.56 4.38
C ARG A 130 -12.57 28.59 3.99
N GLU A 131 -11.54 28.74 4.81
CA GLU A 131 -10.44 29.70 4.62
C GLU A 131 -9.52 29.28 3.47
N ASN A 132 -9.06 28.03 3.46
CA ASN A 132 -8.04 27.58 2.50
C ASN A 132 -8.58 27.39 1.08
N ALA A 133 -9.89 27.15 0.90
CA ALA A 133 -10.52 27.09 -0.41
C ALA A 133 -10.54 28.46 -1.15
N GLN A 134 -10.30 29.57 -0.44
CA GLN A 134 -10.07 30.88 -1.06
C GLN A 134 -8.74 30.89 -1.83
N VAL A 135 -7.74 30.17 -1.31
CA VAL A 135 -6.38 30.13 -1.82
C VAL A 135 -6.20 29.02 -2.85
N PHE A 136 -6.66 27.81 -2.57
CA PHE A 136 -6.35 26.66 -3.41
C PHE A 136 -7.58 26.15 -4.17
N ASP A 137 -7.35 25.70 -5.41
CA ASP A 137 -8.30 24.95 -6.23
C ASP A 137 -8.29 23.45 -5.91
N GLU A 138 -7.27 22.97 -5.20
CA GLU A 138 -7.16 21.59 -4.71
C GLU A 138 -6.64 21.58 -3.27
N ILE A 139 -7.23 20.77 -2.39
CA ILE A 139 -6.83 20.65 -0.97
C ILE A 139 -6.76 19.17 -0.58
N ILE A 140 -5.66 18.76 0.07
CA ILE A 140 -5.45 17.42 0.62
C ILE A 140 -5.65 17.38 2.14
N ILE A 141 -6.28 16.31 2.62
CA ILE A 141 -6.24 15.88 4.02
C ILE A 141 -5.14 14.83 4.16
N ASP A 142 -4.18 15.08 5.05
CA ASP A 142 -3.14 14.14 5.48
C ASP A 142 -3.77 12.89 6.15
N ASP A 143 -2.98 11.84 6.36
CA ASP A 143 -3.45 10.53 6.82
C ASP A 143 -3.78 10.42 8.32
N PHE A 144 -4.00 11.56 8.99
CA PHE A 144 -4.48 11.66 10.37
C PHE A 144 -6.00 11.85 10.49
N PHE A 145 -6.77 11.63 9.42
CA PHE A 145 -8.24 11.59 9.47
C PHE A 145 -8.74 10.28 10.10
N CYS A 146 -8.32 10.03 11.34
CA CYS A 146 -8.53 8.81 12.10
C CYS A 146 -8.80 9.13 13.58
N THR A 147 -9.22 8.11 14.33
CA THR A 147 -9.40 8.20 15.78
C THR A 147 -9.28 6.84 16.45
N GLY A 148 -8.72 6.86 17.66
CA GLY A 148 -8.68 5.77 18.61
C GLY A 148 -9.38 6.18 19.91
N ASP A 149 -10.29 7.17 19.87
CA ASP A 149 -10.96 7.66 21.06
C ASP A 149 -11.76 6.56 21.75
N GLU A 150 -11.59 6.50 23.06
CA GLU A 150 -12.28 5.60 24.00
C GLU A 150 -12.83 6.40 25.19
N SER A 151 -12.96 7.72 25.04
CA SER A 151 -13.59 8.59 26.04
C SER A 151 -15.01 8.12 26.38
N ALA A 152 -15.48 8.44 27.59
CA ALA A 152 -16.85 8.14 28.00
C ALA A 152 -17.91 8.78 27.07
N ARG A 153 -17.56 9.87 26.37
CA ARG A 153 -18.42 10.49 25.36
C ARG A 153 -18.51 9.62 24.11
N ALA A 154 -17.38 9.16 23.59
CA ALA A 154 -17.32 8.27 22.45
C ALA A 154 -17.99 6.92 22.75
N ASP A 155 -17.85 6.39 23.97
CA ASP A 155 -18.51 5.15 24.35
C ASP A 155 -20.05 5.29 24.40
N ARG A 156 -20.56 6.42 24.90
CA ARG A 156 -21.99 6.74 24.82
C ARG A 156 -22.47 6.88 23.37
N ALA A 157 -21.72 7.59 22.52
CA ALA A 157 -22.05 7.80 21.11
C ALA A 157 -22.00 6.50 20.28
N ARG A 158 -21.08 5.59 20.62
CA ARG A 158 -20.98 4.24 20.05
C ARG A 158 -22.28 3.45 20.26
N ALA A 159 -22.97 3.67 21.37
CA ALA A 159 -24.30 3.10 21.66
C ALA A 159 -24.34 1.56 21.44
N GLY A 160 -23.32 0.86 21.93
CA GLY A 160 -23.21 -0.60 21.83
C GLY A 160 -22.66 -1.16 20.51
N ARG A 161 -22.50 -0.35 19.45
CA ARG A 161 -21.82 -0.76 18.19
C ARG A 161 -20.37 -1.17 18.46
N SER A 162 -19.72 -1.95 17.60
CA SER A 162 -18.27 -2.17 17.73
C SER A 162 -17.51 -0.85 17.56
N TRP A 163 -16.33 -0.70 18.18
CA TRP A 163 -15.47 0.48 17.99
C TRP A 163 -15.20 0.75 16.52
N SER A 164 -14.88 -0.31 15.76
CA SER A 164 -14.63 -0.19 14.33
C SER A 164 -15.85 0.35 13.56
N ALA A 165 -17.05 -0.20 13.79
CA ALA A 165 -18.25 0.27 13.12
C ALA A 165 -18.55 1.74 13.46
N TYR A 166 -18.50 2.10 14.75
CA TYR A 166 -18.73 3.46 15.21
C TYR A 166 -17.74 4.47 14.63
N ARG A 167 -16.43 4.20 14.72
CA ARG A 167 -15.39 5.12 14.24
C ARG A 167 -15.50 5.36 12.74
N ARG A 168 -15.75 4.31 11.94
CA ARG A 168 -15.97 4.46 10.50
C ARG A 168 -17.20 5.29 10.18
N ASP A 169 -18.32 5.02 10.85
CA ASP A 169 -19.57 5.77 10.63
C ASP A 169 -19.40 7.24 11.02
N LEU A 170 -18.76 7.50 12.16
CA LEU A 170 -18.45 8.85 12.63
C LEU A 170 -17.63 9.61 11.58
N LEU A 171 -16.45 9.11 11.21
CA LEU A 171 -15.57 9.84 10.29
C LEU A 171 -16.17 10.02 8.90
N VAL A 172 -16.85 9.00 8.36
CA VAL A 172 -17.55 9.12 7.07
C VAL A 172 -18.65 10.19 7.12
N SER A 173 -19.39 10.26 8.23
CA SER A 173 -20.49 11.23 8.38
C SER A 173 -20.01 12.68 8.46
N LEU A 174 -18.77 12.91 8.89
CA LEU A 174 -18.19 14.24 9.07
C LEU A 174 -17.60 14.84 7.79
N ILE A 175 -17.33 14.04 6.75
CA ILE A 175 -16.72 14.52 5.51
C ILE A 175 -17.57 15.60 4.82
N ASP A 176 -18.88 15.37 4.67
CA ASP A 176 -19.75 16.36 4.00
C ASP A 176 -19.84 17.68 4.78
N PRO A 177 -20.25 17.70 6.07
CA PRO A 177 -20.43 18.95 6.81
C PRO A 177 -19.13 19.67 7.20
N LEU A 178 -18.01 18.95 7.38
CA LEU A 178 -16.75 19.57 7.84
C LEU A 178 -15.77 19.87 6.72
N VAL A 179 -15.81 19.14 5.61
CA VAL A 179 -14.83 19.25 4.54
C VAL A 179 -15.46 19.79 3.26
N ARG A 180 -16.42 19.05 2.69
CA ARG A 180 -16.95 19.37 1.36
C ARG A 180 -17.80 20.62 1.34
N GLN A 181 -18.77 20.73 2.26
CA GLN A 181 -19.67 21.88 2.31
C GLN A 181 -18.92 23.19 2.62
N PRO A 182 -18.02 23.25 3.63
CA PRO A 182 -17.29 24.48 3.92
C PRO A 182 -16.36 24.91 2.79
N ALA A 183 -15.62 23.96 2.18
CA ALA A 183 -14.75 24.28 1.04
C ALA A 183 -15.56 24.76 -0.18
N ARG A 184 -16.67 24.09 -0.50
CA ARG A 184 -17.48 24.40 -1.68
C ARG A 184 -18.38 25.63 -1.52
N ALA A 185 -18.69 26.03 -0.29
CA ALA A 185 -19.33 27.31 -0.01
C ALA A 185 -18.45 28.50 -0.42
N THR A 186 -17.13 28.32 -0.32
CA THR A 186 -16.14 29.30 -0.75
C THR A 186 -15.80 29.17 -2.24
N ARG A 187 -15.57 27.94 -2.71
CA ARG A 187 -15.18 27.63 -4.10
C ARG A 187 -15.89 26.37 -4.59
N GLN A 188 -16.93 26.54 -5.40
CA GLN A 188 -17.82 25.45 -5.81
C GLN A 188 -17.10 24.28 -6.51
N ASP A 189 -16.03 24.55 -7.26
CA ASP A 189 -15.27 23.59 -8.06
C ASP A 189 -13.97 23.10 -7.38
N VAL A 190 -13.78 23.40 -6.08
CA VAL A 190 -12.61 22.91 -5.33
C VAL A 190 -12.52 21.39 -5.37
N ARG A 191 -11.32 20.89 -5.70
CA ARG A 191 -10.99 19.47 -5.67
C ARG A 191 -10.48 19.09 -4.30
N LEU A 192 -10.94 17.96 -3.79
CA LEU A 192 -10.56 17.47 -2.48
C LEU A 192 -9.85 16.12 -2.61
N ILE A 193 -8.74 15.98 -1.89
CA ILE A 193 -7.93 14.77 -1.85
C ILE A 193 -7.95 14.21 -0.42
N ILE A 194 -8.10 12.89 -0.31
CA ILE A 194 -7.82 12.16 0.93
C ILE A 194 -6.54 11.34 0.77
N LYS A 195 -5.63 11.43 1.74
CA LYS A 195 -4.53 10.49 1.90
C LYS A 195 -4.97 9.35 2.82
N PHE A 196 -4.80 8.11 2.39
CA PHE A 196 -4.87 6.95 3.29
C PHE A 196 -3.46 6.56 3.77
N PRO A 197 -3.28 6.17 5.05
CA PRO A 197 -1.95 5.85 5.60
C PRO A 197 -1.43 4.47 5.16
N GLN A 198 -0.20 4.10 5.54
CA GLN A 198 0.42 2.79 5.22
C GLN A 198 -0.16 1.56 5.98
N TRP A 199 -0.89 1.74 7.09
CA TRP A 199 -1.31 0.66 7.99
C TRP A 199 -2.62 -0.03 7.57
N TYR A 200 -2.66 -0.55 6.33
CA TYR A 200 -3.86 -1.00 5.60
C TYR A 200 -4.72 -2.07 6.27
N ASP A 201 -4.13 -2.91 7.12
CA ASP A 201 -4.86 -3.93 7.87
C ASP A 201 -5.56 -3.41 9.12
N ARG A 202 -5.24 -2.18 9.54
CA ARG A 202 -5.79 -1.55 10.75
C ARG A 202 -6.69 -0.35 10.46
N PHE A 203 -6.92 -0.02 9.19
CA PHE A 203 -7.78 1.09 8.75
C PHE A 203 -9.11 1.15 9.49
N HIS A 204 -9.87 0.06 9.47
CA HIS A 204 -11.20 0.03 10.07
C HIS A 204 -11.18 0.10 11.59
N VAL A 205 -10.08 -0.27 12.24
CA VAL A 205 -9.91 -0.17 13.70
C VAL A 205 -9.90 1.29 14.15
N PHE A 206 -9.34 2.17 13.31
CA PHE A 206 -9.16 3.60 13.58
C PHE A 206 -10.02 4.51 12.71
N GLY A 207 -11.05 3.94 12.08
CA GLY A 207 -12.14 4.68 11.44
C GLY A 207 -11.99 4.95 9.95
N TYR A 208 -10.89 4.55 9.30
CA TYR A 208 -10.82 4.60 7.85
C TYR A 208 -11.79 3.60 7.22
N ASP A 209 -12.54 4.06 6.23
CA ASP A 209 -13.37 3.24 5.35
C ASP A 209 -13.09 3.64 3.90
N PRO A 210 -12.08 3.03 3.25
CA PRO A 210 -11.64 3.50 1.94
C PRO A 210 -12.74 3.50 0.87
N ALA A 211 -13.69 2.57 0.94
CA ALA A 211 -14.80 2.51 -0.01
C ALA A 211 -15.73 3.71 0.14
N ARG A 212 -16.24 3.97 1.36
CA ARG A 212 -17.16 5.09 1.61
C ARG A 212 -16.48 6.46 1.59
N MET A 213 -15.21 6.52 1.99
CA MET A 213 -14.45 7.77 2.00
C MET A 213 -14.03 8.17 0.59
N ALA A 214 -13.42 7.28 -0.20
CA ALA A 214 -12.95 7.63 -1.54
C ALA A 214 -14.09 8.07 -2.48
N GLU A 215 -15.33 7.62 -2.25
CA GLU A 215 -16.50 8.12 -2.98
C GLU A 215 -16.68 9.64 -2.82
N LYS A 216 -16.43 10.18 -1.62
CA LYS A 216 -16.65 11.58 -1.26
C LYS A 216 -15.53 12.54 -1.69
N PHE A 217 -14.37 12.02 -2.10
CA PHE A 217 -13.23 12.82 -2.55
C PHE A 217 -13.02 12.73 -4.06
N ASP A 218 -12.37 13.74 -4.64
CA ASP A 218 -12.12 13.80 -6.09
C ASP A 218 -10.89 12.96 -6.47
N ARG A 219 -9.89 12.87 -5.58
CA ARG A 219 -8.71 12.02 -5.75
C ARG A 219 -8.26 11.37 -4.44
N VAL A 220 -7.38 10.39 -4.56
CA VAL A 220 -6.83 9.60 -3.46
C VAL A 220 -5.31 9.53 -3.57
N TRP A 221 -4.64 9.85 -2.46
CA TRP A 221 -3.23 9.57 -2.26
C TRP A 221 -3.08 8.40 -1.29
N VAL A 222 -2.00 7.65 -1.44
CA VAL A 222 -1.73 6.47 -0.62
C VAL A 222 -0.38 6.58 0.03
N GLY A 223 -0.34 6.38 1.35
CA GLY A 223 0.86 6.17 2.12
C GLY A 223 1.55 4.88 1.66
N THR A 224 2.69 5.06 1.02
CA THR A 224 3.58 3.99 0.58
C THR A 224 4.89 4.05 1.34
N GLU A 225 4.85 4.64 2.53
CA GLU A 225 6.04 4.75 3.33
C GLU A 225 6.58 3.33 3.62
N VAL A 226 7.89 3.16 3.64
CA VAL A 226 8.54 1.95 4.18
C VAL A 226 9.67 2.39 5.10
N ARG A 227 10.23 1.48 5.90
CA ARG A 227 11.30 1.79 6.83
C ARG A 227 12.44 0.81 6.63
N ASN A 228 13.56 1.03 7.29
CA ASN A 228 14.52 -0.05 7.44
C ASN A 228 13.83 -1.22 8.17
N PRO A 229 13.64 -2.40 7.53
CA PRO A 229 12.90 -3.53 8.12
C PRO A 229 13.63 -4.19 9.29
N ARG A 230 14.77 -3.62 9.72
CA ARG A 230 15.61 -4.07 10.84
C ARG A 230 15.62 -3.06 12.00
N THR A 231 14.90 -1.95 11.91
CA THR A 231 14.81 -0.96 12.99
C THR A 231 13.42 -0.98 13.63
N ARG A 232 13.40 -0.82 14.95
CA ARG A 232 12.14 -0.92 15.72
C ARG A 232 11.34 0.38 15.75
N ARG A 233 12.00 1.56 15.75
CA ARG A 233 11.36 2.83 16.14
C ARG A 233 10.13 3.16 15.28
N MET A 234 10.15 2.81 14.00
CA MET A 234 9.01 2.95 13.09
C MET A 234 8.50 1.61 12.56
N GLY A 235 8.63 0.53 13.34
CA GLY A 235 8.19 -0.82 12.98
C GLY A 235 9.04 -1.52 11.91
N PHE A 236 8.90 -2.84 11.83
CA PHE A 236 9.69 -3.70 10.92
C PHE A 236 9.06 -3.80 9.51
N VAL A 237 8.74 -2.63 8.94
CA VAL A 237 8.01 -2.47 7.67
C VAL A 237 8.80 -3.01 6.48
N GLN A 238 8.20 -3.91 5.71
CA GLN A 238 8.83 -4.50 4.53
C GLN A 238 8.71 -3.58 3.30
N PRO A 239 9.68 -3.61 2.35
CA PRO A 239 9.61 -2.85 1.10
C PRO A 239 8.29 -3.04 0.33
N THR A 240 7.73 -4.25 0.34
CA THR A 240 6.48 -4.57 -0.36
C THR A 240 5.24 -3.86 0.22
N GLN A 241 5.26 -3.40 1.47
CA GLN A 241 4.07 -2.85 2.14
C GLN A 241 3.43 -1.69 1.35
N GLY A 242 4.25 -0.79 0.81
CA GLY A 242 3.77 0.33 -0.01
C GLY A 242 3.07 -0.12 -1.29
N TYR A 243 3.62 -1.13 -1.99
CA TYR A 243 2.98 -1.74 -3.15
C TYR A 243 1.63 -2.37 -2.78
N ILE A 244 1.58 -3.07 -1.64
CA ILE A 244 0.38 -3.77 -1.19
C ILE A 244 -0.76 -2.80 -0.88
N ASN A 245 -0.47 -1.78 -0.09
CA ASN A 245 -1.45 -0.77 0.26
C ASN A 245 -1.98 -0.04 -0.97
N PHE A 246 -1.08 0.42 -1.85
CA PHE A 246 -1.45 1.16 -3.06
C PHE A 246 -2.33 0.32 -3.99
N MET A 247 -1.94 -0.92 -4.29
CA MET A 247 -2.72 -1.81 -5.14
C MET A 247 -4.11 -2.11 -4.55
N TRP A 248 -4.18 -2.36 -3.24
CA TRP A 248 -5.44 -2.65 -2.57
C TRP A 248 -6.38 -1.45 -2.60
N ILE A 249 -5.92 -0.24 -2.27
CA ILE A 249 -6.74 0.99 -2.34
C ILE A 249 -7.12 1.29 -3.79
N ARG A 250 -6.23 1.08 -4.76
CA ARG A 250 -6.55 1.23 -6.19
C ARG A 250 -7.64 0.27 -6.64
N SER A 251 -7.69 -0.94 -6.10
CA SER A 251 -8.78 -1.88 -6.37
C SER A 251 -10.14 -1.41 -5.84
N ILE A 252 -10.16 -0.46 -4.90
CA ILE A 252 -11.38 0.15 -4.32
C ILE A 252 -11.75 1.43 -5.06
N ALA A 253 -10.81 2.37 -5.17
CA ALA A 253 -11.07 3.73 -5.65
C ALA A 253 -10.72 3.94 -7.14
N GLY A 254 -10.19 2.91 -7.81
CA GLY A 254 -9.92 2.90 -9.23
C GLY A 254 -9.03 4.06 -9.67
N LYS A 255 -9.48 4.80 -10.69
CA LYS A 255 -8.74 5.93 -11.28
C LYS A 255 -8.61 7.16 -10.36
N LYS A 256 -9.31 7.19 -9.22
CA LYS A 256 -9.13 8.26 -8.22
C LYS A 256 -7.78 8.16 -7.52
N VAL A 257 -7.22 6.94 -7.41
CA VAL A 257 -5.87 6.76 -6.84
C VAL A 257 -4.85 7.28 -7.83
N TYR A 258 -4.06 8.27 -7.39
CA TYR A 258 -3.16 9.01 -8.27
C TYR A 258 -1.73 9.05 -7.75
N GLY A 259 -1.53 9.58 -6.53
CA GLY A 259 -0.19 9.76 -5.97
C GLY A 259 0.14 8.78 -4.85
N ALA A 260 1.42 8.44 -4.79
CA ALA A 260 2.03 7.72 -3.68
C ALA A 260 2.80 8.71 -2.82
N TRP A 261 2.64 8.61 -1.51
CA TRP A 261 3.24 9.51 -0.53
C TRP A 261 4.18 8.70 0.35
N PHE A 262 5.43 9.14 0.46
CA PHE A 262 6.43 8.46 1.26
C PHE A 262 7.43 9.42 1.89
N ASP A 263 8.19 8.95 2.90
CA ASP A 263 9.05 9.82 3.72
C ASP A 263 10.49 9.32 3.90
N HIS A 264 11.33 10.19 4.44
CA HIS A 264 12.74 9.93 4.71
C HIS A 264 12.99 9.28 6.09
N ILE A 265 11.94 9.08 6.89
CA ILE A 265 12.08 8.70 8.30
C ILE A 265 12.64 7.28 8.39
N GLU A 266 13.77 7.10 9.08
CA GLU A 266 14.49 5.81 9.21
C GLU A 266 14.85 5.13 7.89
N CYS A 267 15.09 5.92 6.85
CA CYS A 267 15.47 5.40 5.55
C CYS A 267 16.97 5.61 5.31
N SER A 268 17.67 4.56 4.87
CA SER A 268 18.86 4.78 4.04
C SER A 268 18.45 5.32 2.67
N ALA A 269 19.43 5.73 1.84
CA ALA A 269 19.14 6.08 0.45
C ALA A 269 18.42 4.93 -0.30
N PHE A 270 18.78 3.68 0.00
CA PHE A 270 18.17 2.51 -0.62
C PHE A 270 16.76 2.23 -0.12
N ASN A 271 16.48 2.37 1.18
CA ASN A 271 15.11 2.25 1.68
C ASN A 271 14.22 3.36 1.09
N PHE A 272 14.78 4.55 0.87
CA PHE A 272 14.06 5.64 0.21
C PHE A 272 13.73 5.32 -1.26
N ILE A 273 14.68 4.78 -2.03
CA ILE A 273 14.40 4.43 -3.42
C ILE A 273 13.46 3.23 -3.56
N ASP A 274 13.48 2.27 -2.63
CA ASP A 274 12.53 1.16 -2.59
C ASP A 274 11.08 1.67 -2.58
N GLN A 275 10.79 2.72 -1.80
CA GLN A 275 9.47 3.35 -1.74
C GLN A 275 9.04 3.85 -3.12
N ALA A 276 9.94 4.49 -3.88
CA ALA A 276 9.66 4.98 -5.22
C ALA A 276 9.38 3.84 -6.21
N TYR A 277 10.22 2.79 -6.24
CA TYR A 277 9.98 1.65 -7.14
C TYR A 277 8.69 0.91 -6.84
N MET A 278 8.40 0.65 -5.57
CA MET A 278 7.18 -0.04 -5.16
C MET A 278 5.93 0.78 -5.49
N SER A 279 6.02 2.10 -5.32
CA SER A 279 4.96 3.05 -5.71
C SER A 279 4.71 3.02 -7.21
N VAL A 280 5.77 3.13 -8.02
CA VAL A 280 5.64 3.09 -9.47
C VAL A 280 5.10 1.73 -9.90
N LEU A 281 5.62 0.59 -9.43
CA LEU A 281 5.10 -0.74 -9.77
C LEU A 281 3.62 -0.93 -9.43
N ALA A 282 3.12 -0.27 -8.36
CA ALA A 282 1.71 -0.27 -8.01
C ALA A 282 0.84 0.62 -8.91
N GLY A 283 1.48 1.47 -9.71
CA GLY A 283 0.86 2.35 -10.71
C GLY A 283 0.71 3.80 -10.26
N ALA A 284 1.53 4.26 -9.31
CA ALA A 284 1.59 5.68 -8.95
C ALA A 284 1.98 6.54 -10.15
N ARG A 285 1.29 7.66 -10.31
CA ARG A 285 1.57 8.67 -11.36
C ARG A 285 2.26 9.90 -10.80
N GLU A 286 2.23 10.06 -9.49
CA GLU A 286 2.91 11.11 -8.76
C GLU A 286 3.60 10.51 -7.54
N LEU A 287 4.87 10.86 -7.34
CA LEU A 287 5.66 10.54 -6.15
C LEU A 287 5.70 11.79 -5.26
N THR A 288 5.08 11.74 -4.08
CA THR A 288 5.02 12.82 -3.11
C THR A 288 6.02 12.57 -1.99
N LEU A 289 7.02 13.44 -1.87
CA LEU A 289 8.05 13.35 -0.84
C LEU A 289 7.60 14.13 0.40
N PHE A 290 7.47 13.44 1.53
CA PHE A 290 7.28 14.05 2.85
C PHE A 290 8.60 14.00 3.61
N ARG A 291 9.25 15.12 3.91
CA ARG A 291 8.77 16.51 3.80
C ARG A 291 9.83 17.48 3.29
N LEU A 292 9.42 18.73 3.02
CA LEU A 292 10.29 19.78 2.50
C LEU A 292 11.52 20.01 3.40
N GLY A 293 11.37 19.94 4.72
CA GLY A 293 12.49 20.07 5.66
C GLY A 293 13.60 19.03 5.41
N ASP A 294 13.25 17.77 5.12
CA ASP A 294 14.21 16.71 4.83
C ASP A 294 14.89 16.91 3.47
N VAL A 295 14.11 17.36 2.48
CA VAL A 295 14.63 17.76 1.15
C VAL A 295 15.60 18.93 1.28
N ALA A 296 15.27 19.93 2.11
CA ALA A 296 16.15 21.07 2.40
C ALA A 296 17.42 20.64 3.13
N ALA A 297 17.33 19.63 4.00
CA ALA A 297 18.46 18.99 4.67
C ALA A 297 19.29 18.08 3.75
N LYS A 298 18.85 17.86 2.49
CA LYS A 298 19.54 17.08 1.45
C LYS A 298 19.75 15.63 1.86
N HIS A 299 18.68 14.95 2.25
CA HIS A 299 18.74 13.52 2.54
C HIS A 299 19.37 12.75 1.36
N PRO A 300 20.28 11.77 1.58
CA PRO A 300 20.98 11.08 0.50
C PRO A 300 20.04 10.33 -0.47
N GLY A 301 18.84 9.96 0.00
CA GLY A 301 17.77 9.41 -0.83
C GLY A 301 17.30 10.35 -1.94
N ASP A 302 17.34 11.67 -1.75
CA ASP A 302 16.90 12.64 -2.77
C ASP A 302 17.80 12.64 -4.00
N ALA A 303 19.12 12.58 -3.78
CA ALA A 303 20.10 12.49 -4.85
C ALA A 303 19.95 11.19 -5.63
N LEU A 304 19.74 10.07 -4.93
CA LEU A 304 19.51 8.78 -5.56
C LEU A 304 18.19 8.75 -6.33
N LEU A 305 17.12 9.36 -5.81
CA LEU A 305 15.85 9.48 -6.51
C LEU A 305 16.00 10.26 -7.82
N ALA A 306 16.69 11.41 -7.78
CA ALA A 306 16.97 12.21 -8.97
C ALA A 306 17.77 11.41 -10.02
N GLU A 307 18.79 10.66 -9.59
CA GLU A 307 19.57 9.78 -10.46
C GLU A 307 18.71 8.68 -11.11
N ARG A 308 17.73 8.14 -10.38
CA ARG A 308 16.86 7.01 -10.81
C ARG A 308 15.61 7.46 -11.57
N MET A 309 15.34 8.75 -11.65
CA MET A 309 14.11 9.26 -12.25
C MET A 309 13.88 8.85 -13.71
N PRO A 310 14.89 8.78 -14.59
CA PRO A 310 14.71 8.26 -15.94
C PRO A 310 14.23 6.80 -15.96
N GLU A 311 14.79 5.95 -15.09
CA GLU A 311 14.41 4.53 -14.97
C GLU A 311 12.99 4.38 -14.42
N LEU A 312 12.64 5.14 -13.38
CA LEU A 312 11.30 5.16 -12.79
C LEU A 312 10.24 5.66 -13.79
N THR A 313 10.58 6.67 -14.61
CA THR A 313 9.68 7.18 -15.65
C THR A 313 9.46 6.12 -16.74
N ALA A 314 10.51 5.45 -17.19
CA ALA A 314 10.40 4.34 -18.15
C ALA A 314 9.55 3.19 -17.59
N LEU A 315 9.74 2.86 -16.31
CA LEU A 315 8.95 1.86 -15.61
C LEU A 315 7.47 2.25 -15.56
N ALA A 316 7.15 3.49 -15.16
CA ALA A 316 5.78 4.00 -15.11
C ALA A 316 5.08 3.88 -16.48
N ASN A 317 5.77 4.24 -17.56
CA ASN A 317 5.26 4.11 -18.92
C ASN A 317 5.00 2.64 -19.30
N SER A 318 5.91 1.73 -18.92
CA SER A 318 5.80 0.31 -19.27
C SER A 318 4.59 -0.40 -18.63
N ILE A 319 4.15 0.05 -17.45
CA ILE A 319 3.07 -0.62 -16.70
C ILE A 319 1.69 0.02 -16.92
N GLN A 320 1.62 1.24 -17.48
CA GLN A 320 0.41 2.07 -17.45
C GLN A 320 -0.81 1.43 -18.13
N ASN A 321 -0.57 0.55 -19.11
CA ASN A 321 -1.61 -0.10 -19.90
C ASN A 321 -1.67 -1.62 -19.70
N ALA A 322 -0.93 -2.15 -18.73
CA ALA A 322 -0.84 -3.59 -18.50
C ALA A 322 -1.58 -3.97 -17.21
N GLU A 323 -2.57 -4.83 -17.34
CA GLU A 323 -3.34 -5.30 -16.19
C GLU A 323 -2.50 -6.19 -15.27
N PRO A 324 -2.61 -6.03 -13.94
CA PRO A 324 -2.01 -6.95 -12.98
C PRO A 324 -2.47 -8.40 -13.17
N ASP A 325 -1.52 -9.35 -13.15
CA ASP A 325 -1.82 -10.78 -13.05
C ASP A 325 -0.93 -11.41 -11.96
N GLY A 326 -1.27 -12.63 -11.55
CA GLY A 326 -0.49 -13.40 -10.58
C GLY A 326 -1.36 -14.08 -9.52
N VAL A 327 -0.92 -13.99 -8.27
CA VAL A 327 -1.61 -14.56 -7.10
C VAL A 327 -2.52 -13.48 -6.51
N PHE A 328 -3.82 -13.56 -6.76
CA PHE A 328 -4.74 -12.54 -6.26
C PHE A 328 -4.96 -12.71 -4.76
N PHE A 329 -4.53 -11.72 -3.98
CA PHE A 329 -4.71 -11.69 -2.53
C PHE A 329 -6.01 -10.95 -2.21
N TYR A 330 -7.05 -11.69 -1.83
CA TYR A 330 -8.35 -11.12 -1.55
C TYR A 330 -8.47 -10.65 -0.10
N LYS A 331 -8.68 -9.34 0.07
CA LYS A 331 -8.95 -8.69 1.35
C LYS A 331 -10.20 -7.81 1.21
N PRO A 332 -11.39 -8.26 1.65
CA PRO A 332 -12.57 -7.41 1.69
C PRO A 332 -12.30 -6.08 2.44
N PRO A 333 -12.96 -4.98 2.06
CA PRO A 333 -12.95 -3.77 2.88
C PRO A 333 -13.38 -4.07 4.32
N ASN A 334 -12.76 -3.37 5.28
CA ASN A 334 -13.15 -3.43 6.69
C ASN A 334 -13.09 -4.81 7.36
N SER A 335 -12.23 -5.72 6.86
CA SER A 335 -12.06 -7.08 7.37
C SER A 335 -10.93 -7.21 8.39
N ASP A 336 -11.12 -8.02 9.43
CA ASP A 336 -10.07 -8.36 10.41
C ASP A 336 -9.12 -9.46 9.93
N ALA A 337 -7.83 -9.28 10.23
CA ALA A 337 -6.76 -10.19 9.84
C ALA A 337 -6.51 -11.35 10.81
N ASP A 338 -7.09 -11.37 12.01
CA ASP A 338 -6.67 -12.31 13.08
C ASP A 338 -5.14 -12.30 13.26
N ASP A 339 -4.46 -13.43 13.10
CA ASP A 339 -3.00 -13.64 13.14
C ASP A 339 -2.34 -13.53 11.75
N ASN A 340 -2.98 -12.84 10.80
CA ASN A 340 -2.49 -12.59 9.44
C ASN A 340 -2.31 -11.09 9.12
N LEU A 341 -2.15 -10.22 10.13
CA LEU A 341 -1.85 -8.79 9.90
C LEU A 341 -0.56 -8.64 9.09
N PHE A 342 -0.57 -7.85 8.04
CA PHE A 342 0.52 -7.57 7.10
C PHE A 342 1.10 -8.81 6.41
N LEU A 343 0.37 -9.93 6.38
CA LEU A 343 0.84 -11.19 5.80
C LEU A 343 1.24 -11.06 4.32
N ALA A 344 0.49 -10.26 3.56
CA ALA A 344 0.74 -10.04 2.14
C ALA A 344 2.14 -9.46 1.88
N ASP A 345 2.64 -8.62 2.77
CA ASP A 345 3.95 -7.99 2.63
C ASP A 345 5.04 -9.07 2.56
N TYR A 346 4.98 -10.04 3.47
CA TYR A 346 5.92 -11.15 3.53
C TYR A 346 5.76 -12.14 2.38
N ILE A 347 4.53 -12.38 1.91
CA ILE A 347 4.27 -13.19 0.72
C ILE A 347 4.96 -12.58 -0.51
N GLY A 348 4.89 -11.26 -0.66
CA GLY A 348 5.61 -10.53 -1.71
C GLY A 348 7.13 -10.61 -1.54
N MET A 349 7.63 -10.49 -0.31
CA MET A 349 9.07 -10.59 -0.01
C MET A 349 9.65 -11.97 -0.28
N ILE A 350 8.84 -13.03 -0.15
CA ILE A 350 9.24 -14.38 -0.59
C ILE A 350 8.97 -14.61 -2.07
N GLY A 351 8.73 -13.58 -2.88
CA GLY A 351 8.75 -13.67 -4.36
C GLY A 351 7.47 -14.21 -5.01
N LEU A 352 6.33 -14.23 -4.31
CA LEU A 352 5.06 -14.51 -4.97
C LEU A 352 4.54 -13.23 -5.65
N PRO A 353 4.13 -13.26 -6.93
CA PRO A 353 3.62 -12.09 -7.63
C PRO A 353 2.19 -11.80 -7.20
N ILE A 354 2.05 -11.15 -6.05
CA ILE A 354 0.75 -10.89 -5.44
C ILE A 354 0.04 -9.68 -6.05
N VAL A 355 -1.27 -9.82 -6.18
CA VAL A 355 -2.19 -8.79 -6.67
C VAL A 355 -3.24 -8.54 -5.57
N PRO A 356 -3.03 -7.56 -4.69
CA PRO A 356 -3.99 -7.22 -3.64
C PRO A 356 -5.28 -6.66 -4.24
N VAL A 357 -6.42 -7.23 -3.83
CA VAL A 357 -7.74 -6.82 -4.31
C VAL A 357 -8.79 -6.80 -3.21
N ALA A 358 -9.68 -5.81 -3.27
CA ALA A 358 -10.81 -5.64 -2.37
C ALA A 358 -12.10 -6.29 -2.87
N ALA A 359 -12.24 -6.41 -4.19
CA ALA A 359 -13.31 -7.20 -4.81
C ALA A 359 -12.83 -8.63 -5.08
N TYR A 360 -13.73 -9.61 -4.97
CA TYR A 360 -13.34 -11.00 -5.18
C TYR A 360 -12.91 -11.22 -6.65
N PRO A 361 -11.75 -11.83 -6.91
CA PRO A 361 -11.22 -12.00 -8.26
C PRO A 361 -11.84 -13.22 -8.96
N ASP A 362 -13.12 -13.15 -9.34
CA ASP A 362 -13.91 -14.31 -9.83
C ASP A 362 -13.32 -15.05 -11.05
N ARG A 363 -12.37 -14.49 -11.78
CA ARG A 363 -11.79 -15.09 -13.00
C ARG A 363 -10.31 -15.48 -12.87
N SER A 364 -9.71 -15.31 -11.71
CA SER A 364 -8.28 -15.57 -11.56
C SER A 364 -7.97 -17.07 -11.49
N ARG A 365 -6.75 -17.42 -11.91
CA ARG A 365 -6.25 -18.80 -11.88
C ARG A 365 -5.79 -19.21 -10.49
N VAL A 366 -5.28 -18.25 -9.72
CA VAL A 366 -4.78 -18.46 -8.36
C VAL A 366 -5.31 -17.37 -7.44
N VAL A 367 -5.92 -17.78 -6.32
CA VAL A 367 -6.38 -16.87 -5.27
C VAL A 367 -5.76 -17.26 -3.93
N PHE A 368 -5.27 -16.26 -3.22
CA PHE A 368 -4.82 -16.37 -1.84
C PHE A 368 -5.92 -15.86 -0.90
N LEU A 369 -6.36 -16.73 0.02
CA LEU A 369 -7.40 -16.44 1.01
C LEU A 369 -6.80 -16.55 2.41
N ALA A 370 -6.48 -15.40 2.99
CA ALA A 370 -6.10 -15.26 4.40
C ALA A 370 -7.36 -15.04 5.28
N ALA A 371 -7.14 -14.86 6.59
CA ALA A 371 -8.21 -14.59 7.56
C ALA A 371 -9.22 -13.51 7.13
N HIS A 372 -8.75 -12.47 6.45
CA HIS A 372 -9.56 -11.38 5.90
C HIS A 372 -10.76 -11.86 5.08
N ALA A 373 -10.54 -12.84 4.20
CA ALA A 373 -11.53 -13.32 3.24
C ALA A 373 -12.74 -14.00 3.91
N ALA A 374 -12.60 -14.45 5.16
CA ALA A 374 -13.69 -15.07 5.91
C ALA A 374 -14.80 -14.06 6.29
N SER A 375 -14.56 -12.75 6.15
CA SER A 375 -15.58 -11.71 6.34
C SER A 375 -16.57 -11.59 5.17
N ASP A 376 -16.27 -12.19 4.00
CA ASP A 376 -17.19 -12.19 2.87
C ASP A 376 -18.28 -13.27 3.08
N PRO A 377 -19.56 -12.88 3.23
CA PRO A 377 -20.64 -13.85 3.46
C PRO A 377 -20.86 -14.82 2.28
N SER A 378 -20.38 -14.47 1.08
CA SER A 378 -20.46 -15.30 -0.11
C SER A 378 -19.22 -16.18 -0.31
N ILE A 379 -18.22 -16.12 0.57
CA ILE A 379 -16.90 -16.73 0.34
C ILE A 379 -16.97 -18.22 0.00
N GLN A 380 -17.84 -18.98 0.66
CA GLN A 380 -18.00 -20.40 0.41
C GLN A 380 -18.47 -20.69 -1.03
N SER A 381 -19.43 -19.91 -1.53
CA SER A 381 -19.94 -20.06 -2.90
C SER A 381 -18.85 -19.72 -3.93
N ARG A 382 -18.12 -18.62 -3.70
CA ARG A 382 -17.05 -18.17 -4.59
C ARG A 382 -15.89 -19.17 -4.67
N VAL A 383 -15.52 -19.76 -3.52
CA VAL A 383 -14.52 -20.84 -3.44
C VAL A 383 -14.97 -22.07 -4.23
N LYS A 384 -16.22 -22.51 -4.08
CA LYS A 384 -16.76 -23.64 -4.85
C LYS A 384 -16.69 -23.38 -6.34
N ASP A 385 -17.01 -22.17 -6.78
CA ASP A 385 -17.00 -21.81 -8.19
C ASP A 385 -15.58 -21.73 -8.76
N HIS A 386 -14.59 -21.26 -7.99
CA HIS A 386 -13.19 -21.34 -8.40
C HIS A 386 -12.71 -22.78 -8.59
N LEU A 387 -13.00 -23.65 -7.63
CA LEU A 387 -12.61 -25.06 -7.70
C LEU A 387 -13.27 -25.78 -8.89
N ARG A 388 -14.54 -25.47 -9.20
CA ARG A 388 -15.24 -26.00 -10.39
C ARG A 388 -14.55 -25.58 -11.70
N ARG A 389 -13.99 -24.36 -11.75
CA ARG A 389 -13.26 -23.85 -12.93
C ARG A 389 -11.82 -24.35 -13.03
N GLY A 390 -11.33 -25.13 -12.07
CA GLY A 390 -9.96 -25.61 -12.07
C GLY A 390 -8.92 -24.65 -11.48
N ALA A 391 -9.36 -23.64 -10.71
CA ALA A 391 -8.45 -22.70 -10.07
C ALA A 391 -7.67 -23.34 -8.90
N THR A 392 -6.57 -22.69 -8.53
CA THR A 392 -5.79 -22.99 -7.33
C THR A 392 -6.15 -22.01 -6.22
N LEU A 393 -6.51 -22.54 -5.06
CA LEU A 393 -6.74 -21.74 -3.87
C LEU A 393 -5.60 -21.96 -2.87
N ILE A 394 -4.96 -20.89 -2.42
CA ILE A 394 -3.96 -20.92 -1.35
C ILE A 394 -4.64 -20.36 -0.09
N LEU A 395 -4.72 -21.16 0.96
CA LEU A 395 -5.42 -20.84 2.20
C LEU A 395 -4.43 -20.76 3.36
N THR A 396 -4.74 -19.93 4.37
CA THR A 396 -4.01 -19.94 5.65
C THR A 396 -4.78 -20.76 6.70
N PRO A 397 -4.09 -21.30 7.74
CA PRO A 397 -4.77 -21.92 8.88
C PRO A 397 -5.84 -21.02 9.49
N SER A 398 -5.58 -19.72 9.58
CA SER A 398 -6.52 -18.73 10.11
C SER A 398 -7.80 -18.60 9.28
N PHE A 399 -7.68 -18.64 7.95
CA PHE A 399 -8.85 -18.73 7.07
C PHE A 399 -9.68 -19.98 7.35
N LEU A 400 -9.04 -21.15 7.55
CA LEU A 400 -9.74 -22.40 7.89
C LEU A 400 -10.50 -22.28 9.21
N ARG A 401 -9.88 -21.69 10.24
CA ARG A 401 -10.52 -21.47 11.55
C ARG A 401 -11.72 -20.53 11.44
N LYS A 402 -11.56 -19.37 10.81
CA LYS A 402 -12.62 -18.37 10.68
C LYS A 402 -13.77 -18.81 9.77
N SER A 403 -13.47 -19.60 8.76
CA SER A 403 -14.50 -20.13 7.83
C SER A 403 -15.17 -21.40 8.36
N GLY A 404 -14.55 -22.12 9.29
CA GLY A 404 -15.11 -23.30 9.95
C GLY A 404 -15.08 -24.57 9.10
N ARG A 405 -15.98 -25.50 9.44
CA ARG A 405 -15.94 -26.90 9.00
C ARG A 405 -15.84 -27.08 7.48
N TRP A 406 -16.59 -26.31 6.69
CA TRP A 406 -16.58 -26.47 5.24
C TRP A 406 -15.20 -26.17 4.63
N ALA A 407 -14.47 -25.18 5.16
CA ALA A 407 -13.15 -24.81 4.69
C ALA A 407 -12.12 -25.88 5.05
N GLN A 408 -12.21 -26.41 6.27
CA GLN A 408 -11.38 -27.53 6.73
C GLN A 408 -11.60 -28.80 5.90
N GLU A 409 -12.86 -29.09 5.53
CA GLU A 409 -13.20 -30.24 4.68
C GLU A 409 -12.61 -30.11 3.27
N ILE A 410 -12.75 -28.96 2.60
CA ILE A 410 -12.16 -28.78 1.26
C ILE A 410 -10.63 -28.74 1.30
N ALA A 411 -10.05 -28.20 2.37
CA ALA A 411 -8.61 -28.14 2.56
C ALA A 411 -8.02 -29.50 2.95
N GLY A 412 -8.82 -30.38 3.57
CA GLY A 412 -8.35 -31.64 4.13
C GLY A 412 -7.40 -31.46 5.31
N ALA A 413 -7.55 -30.36 6.05
CA ALA A 413 -6.70 -29.97 7.17
C ALA A 413 -7.51 -29.21 8.24
N VAL A 414 -7.09 -29.31 9.50
CA VAL A 414 -7.71 -28.65 10.65
C VAL A 414 -6.62 -27.93 11.44
N ALA A 415 -6.90 -26.71 11.87
CA ALA A 415 -6.02 -25.92 12.73
C ALA A 415 -6.77 -25.39 13.95
N MET A 416 -6.10 -25.31 15.09
CA MET A 416 -6.67 -24.88 16.38
C MET A 416 -6.16 -23.50 16.81
N GLY A 417 -5.24 -22.88 16.07
CA GLY A 417 -4.77 -21.51 16.34
C GLY A 417 -3.53 -21.42 17.21
N GLN A 418 -2.86 -22.54 17.49
CA GLN A 418 -1.67 -22.56 18.33
C GLN A 418 -0.47 -21.95 17.61
N SER A 419 0.06 -20.86 18.15
CA SER A 419 1.28 -20.25 17.61
C SER A 419 2.48 -21.19 17.77
N GLY A 420 3.38 -21.19 16.79
CA GLY A 420 4.60 -21.96 16.81
C GLY A 420 5.69 -21.34 15.94
N LEU A 421 6.93 -21.73 16.24
CA LEU A 421 8.11 -21.40 15.44
C LEU A 421 8.63 -22.69 14.81
N GLY A 422 8.62 -22.73 13.47
CA GLY A 422 9.11 -23.87 12.69
C GLY A 422 10.41 -23.55 11.97
N ARG A 423 11.23 -24.57 11.71
CA ARG A 423 12.42 -24.45 10.87
C ARG A 423 12.29 -25.36 9.66
N LEU A 424 12.49 -24.80 8.48
CA LEU A 424 12.53 -25.57 7.25
C LEU A 424 13.88 -26.29 7.17
N ARG A 425 13.85 -27.52 6.69
CA ARG A 425 15.06 -28.34 6.45
C ARG A 425 15.03 -28.87 5.02
N GLU A 426 16.19 -28.89 4.40
CA GLU A 426 16.36 -29.70 3.19
C GLU A 426 16.53 -31.17 3.61
N PRO A 427 15.99 -32.13 2.85
CA PRO A 427 16.32 -33.53 3.02
C PRO A 427 17.85 -33.74 2.90
N GLY A 428 18.51 -34.07 4.02
CA GLY A 428 19.95 -34.34 4.06
C GLY A 428 20.87 -33.15 4.40
N ALA A 429 20.34 -31.94 4.66
CA ALA A 429 21.17 -30.80 5.05
C ALA A 429 21.38 -30.70 6.57
N THR A 430 22.54 -30.13 6.95
CA THR A 430 22.90 -29.80 8.34
C THR A 430 22.54 -28.37 8.74
N THR A 431 22.15 -27.53 7.78
CA THR A 431 21.80 -26.12 7.99
C THR A 431 20.31 -25.94 8.22
N ASN A 432 19.94 -25.31 9.34
CA ASN A 432 18.57 -24.95 9.65
C ASN A 432 18.23 -23.57 9.08
N SER A 433 17.02 -23.38 8.54
CA SER A 433 16.52 -22.05 8.20
C SER A 433 16.37 -21.16 9.45
N ALA A 434 16.18 -19.85 9.22
CA ALA A 434 15.55 -19.00 10.24
C ALA A 434 14.22 -19.62 10.69
N ALA A 435 13.89 -19.46 11.98
CA ALA A 435 12.60 -19.92 12.49
C ALA A 435 11.48 -19.05 11.90
N VAL A 436 10.43 -19.66 11.39
CA VAL A 436 9.28 -19.02 10.76
C VAL A 436 8.01 -19.22 11.57
N GLU A 437 7.13 -18.24 11.52
CA GLU A 437 5.89 -18.18 12.29
C GLU A 437 4.78 -18.99 11.61
N LEU A 438 4.25 -19.98 12.33
CA LEU A 438 3.28 -20.95 11.80
C LEU A 438 2.28 -21.41 12.87
N ASP A 439 1.20 -22.08 12.45
CA ASP A 439 0.24 -22.72 13.34
C ASP A 439 0.71 -24.15 13.65
N SER A 440 1.21 -24.38 14.87
CA SER A 440 1.77 -25.66 15.32
C SER A 440 0.69 -26.74 15.56
N SER A 441 -0.58 -26.35 15.52
CA SER A 441 -1.72 -27.27 15.67
C SER A 441 -2.32 -27.74 14.35
N LEU A 442 -1.72 -27.37 13.20
CA LEU A 442 -2.20 -27.80 11.90
C LEU A 442 -2.03 -29.32 11.74
N THR A 443 -3.16 -30.01 11.61
CA THR A 443 -3.22 -31.47 11.40
C THR A 443 -3.97 -31.78 10.10
N LEU A 444 -3.69 -32.96 9.54
CA LEU A 444 -4.28 -33.39 8.27
C LEU A 444 -5.39 -34.40 8.46
N THR A 445 -6.37 -34.34 7.56
CA THR A 445 -7.42 -35.36 7.44
C THR A 445 -7.31 -36.10 6.11
N THR A 446 -7.32 -35.36 5.00
CA THR A 446 -7.35 -35.93 3.64
C THR A 446 -6.38 -35.25 2.68
N ALA A 447 -5.74 -34.15 3.09
CA ALA A 447 -4.66 -33.56 2.32
C ALA A 447 -3.38 -34.38 2.44
N ARG A 448 -2.45 -34.16 1.51
CA ARG A 448 -1.07 -34.63 1.64
C ARG A 448 -0.16 -33.48 2.04
N VAL A 449 0.89 -33.78 2.78
CA VAL A 449 1.98 -32.84 3.03
C VAL A 449 2.83 -32.71 1.77
N LEU A 450 3.15 -31.49 1.35
CA LEU A 450 4.18 -31.21 0.36
C LEU A 450 5.50 -30.81 1.01
N PHE A 451 5.41 -30.02 2.09
CA PHE A 451 6.56 -29.53 2.86
C PHE A 451 6.25 -29.53 4.34
N GLU A 452 7.25 -29.82 5.16
CA GLU A 452 7.19 -29.80 6.63
C GLU A 452 8.16 -28.77 7.20
N ALA A 453 7.85 -28.28 8.39
CA ALA A 453 8.76 -27.54 9.24
C ALA A 453 8.98 -28.31 10.55
N ASP A 454 10.20 -28.27 11.07
CA ASP A 454 10.53 -28.80 12.40
C ASP A 454 10.15 -27.78 13.46
N CYS A 455 9.19 -28.14 14.31
CA CYS A 455 8.81 -27.40 15.50
C CYS A 455 9.27 -28.18 16.73
N ASN A 456 10.47 -27.86 17.22
CA ASN A 456 11.06 -28.50 18.40
C ASN A 456 11.14 -30.04 18.26
N GLY A 457 11.57 -30.53 17.10
CA GLY A 457 11.67 -31.96 16.80
C GLY A 457 10.36 -32.62 16.34
N ILE A 458 9.26 -31.87 16.27
CA ILE A 458 7.97 -32.33 15.75
C ILE A 458 7.78 -31.80 14.33
N GLY A 459 7.54 -32.69 13.37
CA GLY A 459 7.19 -32.31 12.00
C GLY A 459 5.79 -31.69 11.96
N VAL A 460 5.70 -30.45 11.51
CA VAL A 460 4.44 -29.71 11.32
C VAL A 460 4.26 -29.43 9.83
N PRO A 461 3.07 -29.68 9.23
CA PRO A 461 2.84 -29.36 7.83
C PRO A 461 3.03 -27.87 7.55
N LEU A 462 3.90 -27.54 6.59
CA LEU A 462 4.17 -26.17 6.15
C LEU A 462 3.37 -25.79 4.90
N LEU A 463 3.33 -26.70 3.93
CA LEU A 463 2.51 -26.57 2.74
C LEU A 463 1.83 -27.90 2.47
N THR A 464 0.51 -27.87 2.33
CA THR A 464 -0.31 -29.06 2.08
C THR A 464 -1.00 -28.94 0.74
N HIS A 465 -1.46 -30.06 0.19
CA HIS A 465 -2.17 -30.10 -1.08
C HIS A 465 -3.34 -31.07 -1.04
N LYS A 466 -4.46 -30.64 -1.61
CA LYS A 466 -5.63 -31.48 -1.87
C LYS A 466 -6.25 -31.13 -3.22
N GLN A 467 -6.46 -32.14 -4.06
CA GLN A 467 -7.25 -32.01 -5.28
C GLN A 467 -8.73 -31.95 -4.92
N VAL A 468 -9.49 -31.01 -5.49
CA VAL A 468 -10.93 -30.85 -5.26
C VAL A 468 -11.66 -30.62 -6.59
N GLY A 469 -12.21 -31.69 -7.15
CA GLY A 469 -12.79 -31.66 -8.49
C GLY A 469 -11.73 -31.29 -9.53
N ALA A 470 -12.03 -30.29 -10.37
CA ALA A 470 -11.09 -29.78 -11.37
C ALA A 470 -9.98 -28.90 -10.76
N GLY A 471 -10.22 -28.29 -9.59
CA GLY A 471 -9.31 -27.37 -8.93
C GLY A 471 -8.52 -28.00 -7.80
N GLN A 472 -7.72 -27.19 -7.11
CA GLN A 472 -6.90 -27.65 -6.00
C GLN A 472 -6.84 -26.63 -4.87
N VAL A 473 -6.60 -27.15 -3.66
CA VAL A 473 -6.39 -26.36 -2.46
C VAL A 473 -4.99 -26.62 -1.94
N LEU A 474 -4.26 -25.54 -1.71
CA LEU A 474 -3.01 -25.51 -0.97
C LEU A 474 -3.27 -24.84 0.38
N VAL A 475 -2.76 -25.40 1.47
CA VAL A 475 -2.72 -24.68 2.76
C VAL A 475 -1.28 -24.28 3.03
N LEU A 476 -1.00 -22.98 3.00
CA LEU A 476 0.28 -22.41 3.40
C LEU A 476 0.20 -22.08 4.90
N ASN A 477 0.91 -22.85 5.71
CA ASN A 477 0.97 -22.68 7.16
C ASN A 477 1.88 -21.50 7.53
N MET A 478 1.39 -20.30 7.25
CA MET A 478 2.06 -19.04 7.51
C MET A 478 1.21 -18.19 8.44
N ARG A 479 1.85 -17.66 9.48
CA ARG A 479 1.31 -16.64 10.38
C ARG A 479 2.16 -15.38 10.28
N SER A 480 1.56 -14.26 10.65
CA SER A 480 2.27 -13.00 10.84
C SER A 480 1.91 -12.45 12.23
N PHE A 481 1.20 -11.33 12.31
CA PHE A 481 0.91 -10.67 13.58
C PHE A 481 -0.58 -10.74 13.92
N SER A 482 -0.85 -10.71 15.22
CA SER A 482 -2.16 -10.63 15.86
C SER A 482 -2.25 -9.41 16.78
N ASP A 483 -3.44 -9.02 17.20
CA ASP A 483 -3.61 -7.93 18.19
C ASP A 483 -2.88 -8.21 19.53
N THR A 484 -2.63 -9.49 19.86
CA THR A 484 -1.84 -9.84 21.05
C THR A 484 -0.38 -9.45 20.89
N ASP A 485 0.19 -9.57 19.68
CA ASP A 485 1.58 -9.18 19.40
C ASP A 485 1.75 -7.65 19.48
N TYR A 486 0.76 -6.89 19.03
CA TYR A 486 0.72 -5.43 19.18
C TYR A 486 0.70 -5.01 20.65
N ARG A 487 -0.22 -5.60 21.45
CA ARG A 487 -0.29 -5.33 22.90
C ARG A 487 1.02 -5.65 23.63
N GLY A 488 1.74 -6.68 23.20
CA GLY A 488 3.02 -7.08 23.80
C GLY A 488 4.18 -6.12 23.54
N THR A 489 4.08 -5.25 22.52
CA THR A 489 5.20 -4.39 22.08
C THR A 489 4.96 -2.90 22.30
N GLY A 490 3.71 -2.49 22.51
CA GLY A 490 3.30 -1.09 22.58
C GLY A 490 3.17 -0.39 21.22
N GLU A 491 3.38 -1.13 20.12
CA GLU A 491 3.11 -0.68 18.77
C GLU A 491 1.60 -0.70 18.50
N TYR A 492 1.10 0.19 17.65
CA TYR A 492 -0.34 0.34 17.35
C TYR A 492 -0.69 0.16 15.88
N LEU A 493 0.24 0.47 14.96
CA LEU A 493 -0.03 0.68 13.55
C LEU A 493 0.84 -0.20 12.64
N LEU A 494 2.11 -0.36 12.98
CA LEU A 494 3.13 -0.94 12.09
C LEU A 494 3.57 -2.33 12.57
N PRO A 495 4.25 -3.14 11.73
CA PRO A 495 4.73 -4.46 12.11
C PRO A 495 5.53 -4.43 13.44
N PRO A 496 5.09 -5.13 14.50
CA PRO A 496 5.61 -4.99 15.86
C PRO A 496 6.93 -5.74 16.12
N SER A 497 7.27 -6.70 15.26
CA SER A 497 8.49 -7.50 15.36
C SER A 497 8.98 -7.97 13.99
N GLU A 498 10.23 -8.43 13.91
CA GLU A 498 10.71 -9.16 12.73
C GLU A 498 10.03 -10.54 12.63
N LEU A 499 9.84 -11.01 11.40
CA LEU A 499 9.43 -12.38 11.10
C LEU A 499 10.56 -13.13 10.37
N GLY A 500 10.62 -14.45 10.53
CA GLY A 500 11.67 -15.26 9.92
C GLY A 500 11.57 -15.45 8.41
N TRP A 501 10.39 -15.22 7.83
CA TRP A 501 10.08 -15.55 6.44
C TRP A 501 11.01 -14.91 5.40
N THR A 502 11.47 -13.69 5.65
CA THR A 502 12.41 -12.99 4.74
C THR A 502 13.85 -13.49 4.82
N ARG A 503 14.13 -14.42 5.75
CA ARG A 503 15.45 -15.03 5.96
C ARG A 503 15.49 -16.51 5.61
N VAL A 504 14.44 -17.04 4.98
CA VAL A 504 14.43 -18.42 4.51
C VAL A 504 15.38 -18.55 3.32
N PRO A 505 16.33 -19.51 3.33
CA PRO A 505 17.25 -19.73 2.21
C PRO A 505 16.51 -19.97 0.89
N GLN A 506 17.09 -19.48 -0.21
CA GLN A 506 16.54 -19.63 -1.56
C GLN A 506 16.19 -21.09 -1.89
N GLN A 507 17.08 -22.02 -1.57
CA GLN A 507 16.94 -23.44 -1.90
C GLN A 507 15.69 -24.07 -1.26
N LEU A 508 15.23 -23.51 -0.14
CA LEU A 508 14.00 -23.92 0.55
C LEU A 508 12.77 -23.18 0.02
N LEU A 509 12.92 -21.94 -0.43
CA LEU A 509 11.82 -21.15 -1.01
C LEU A 509 11.47 -21.59 -2.44
N ASP A 510 12.45 -21.98 -3.25
CA ASP A 510 12.24 -22.28 -4.67
C ASP A 510 11.25 -23.45 -4.88
N PRO A 511 11.33 -24.58 -4.15
CA PRO A 511 10.33 -25.64 -4.20
C PRO A 511 8.93 -25.19 -3.72
N LEU A 512 8.85 -24.35 -2.68
CA LEU A 512 7.59 -23.80 -2.17
C LEU A 512 6.92 -22.90 -3.23
N ARG A 513 7.69 -21.99 -3.84
CA ARG A 513 7.24 -21.15 -4.95
C ARG A 513 6.78 -21.98 -6.13
N ALA A 514 7.56 -22.99 -6.54
CA ALA A 514 7.23 -23.85 -7.67
C ALA A 514 5.90 -24.59 -7.46
N ALA A 515 5.57 -24.98 -6.22
CA ALA A 515 4.29 -25.58 -5.89
C ALA A 515 3.14 -24.56 -6.03
N MET A 516 3.29 -23.36 -5.45
CA MET A 516 2.24 -22.33 -5.43
C MET A 516 2.02 -21.65 -6.79
N LEU A 517 3.06 -21.53 -7.62
CA LEU A 517 3.04 -20.80 -8.88
C LEU A 517 2.82 -21.70 -10.11
N ARG A 518 2.69 -23.02 -9.91
CA ARG A 518 2.52 -24.00 -10.99
C ARG A 518 1.39 -23.65 -11.95
N SER A 519 0.21 -23.26 -11.43
CA SER A 519 -0.97 -22.92 -12.24
C SER A 519 -0.82 -21.61 -13.01
N LEU A 520 0.16 -20.79 -12.66
CA LEU A 520 0.52 -19.59 -13.41
C LEU A 520 1.54 -19.89 -14.51
N GLY A 521 2.16 -21.07 -14.51
CA GLY A 521 3.27 -21.40 -15.41
C GLY A 521 4.58 -20.69 -15.03
N ILE A 522 4.67 -20.16 -13.80
CA ILE A 522 5.81 -19.38 -13.34
C ILE A 522 6.75 -20.27 -12.53
N ARG A 523 8.04 -20.24 -12.87
CA ARG A 523 9.11 -20.87 -12.09
C ARG A 523 10.17 -19.82 -11.78
N LEU A 524 10.06 -19.21 -10.62
CA LEU A 524 11.01 -18.23 -10.09
C LEU A 524 12.00 -18.92 -9.14
N GLU A 525 13.28 -18.71 -9.37
CA GLU A 525 14.36 -19.06 -8.46
C GLU A 525 15.18 -17.82 -8.16
N ALA A 526 15.14 -17.38 -6.90
CA ALA A 526 15.77 -16.15 -6.44
C ALA A 526 15.89 -16.12 -4.90
N PRO A 527 16.79 -15.35 -4.29
CA PRO A 527 16.76 -15.16 -2.84
C PRO A 527 15.44 -14.49 -2.38
N PRO A 528 15.08 -14.58 -1.08
CA PRO A 528 14.06 -13.66 -0.53
C PRO A 528 14.50 -12.20 -0.75
N GLY A 529 13.54 -11.27 -0.75
CA GLY A 529 13.80 -9.86 -1.09
C GLY A 529 13.85 -9.58 -2.59
N VAL A 530 13.81 -10.60 -3.44
CA VAL A 530 13.48 -10.43 -4.87
C VAL A 530 11.97 -10.45 -5.04
N ILE A 531 11.43 -9.29 -5.41
CA ILE A 531 10.00 -9.03 -5.56
C ILE A 531 9.63 -9.18 -7.03
N MET A 532 8.56 -9.92 -7.32
CA MET A 532 8.06 -10.12 -8.68
C MET A 532 6.69 -9.47 -8.83
N CYS A 533 6.47 -8.73 -9.92
CA CYS A 533 5.19 -8.17 -10.32
C CYS A 533 4.90 -8.60 -11.76
N VAL A 534 3.73 -9.17 -12.01
CA VAL A 534 3.30 -9.52 -13.37
C VAL A 534 2.27 -8.50 -13.86
N ARG A 535 2.48 -8.01 -15.08
CA ARG A 535 1.59 -7.06 -15.77
C ARG A 535 1.44 -7.50 -17.21
N GLY A 536 0.24 -7.96 -17.59
CA GLY A 536 0.03 -8.61 -18.89
C GLY A 536 0.98 -9.80 -19.07
N ASN A 537 1.83 -9.77 -20.09
CA ASN A 537 2.82 -10.82 -20.37
C ASN A 537 4.23 -10.49 -19.84
N THR A 538 4.41 -9.34 -19.20
CA THR A 538 5.73 -8.87 -18.77
C THR A 538 5.93 -9.11 -17.28
N ASN A 539 7.12 -9.61 -16.93
CA ASN A 539 7.52 -9.84 -15.54
C ASN A 539 8.50 -8.76 -15.11
N PHE A 540 8.10 -7.97 -14.12
CA PHE A 540 8.94 -6.97 -13.47
C PHE A 540 9.53 -7.59 -12.20
N ILE A 541 10.85 -7.54 -12.08
CA ILE A 541 11.57 -8.16 -10.96
C ILE A 541 12.43 -7.10 -10.29
N TYR A 542 12.15 -6.82 -9.02
CA TYR A 542 12.89 -5.85 -8.22
C TYR A 542 13.73 -6.56 -7.17
N ASN A 543 15.02 -6.23 -7.11
CA ASN A 543 15.91 -6.75 -6.07
C ASN A 543 15.98 -5.76 -4.90
N ALA A 544 15.24 -6.00 -3.82
CA ALA A 544 15.27 -5.15 -2.62
C ALA A 544 16.41 -5.50 -1.64
N ASN A 545 17.36 -6.36 -2.05
CA ASN A 545 18.50 -6.73 -1.23
C ASN A 545 19.67 -5.77 -1.43
N ASP A 546 20.50 -5.63 -0.40
CA ASP A 546 21.76 -4.87 -0.43
C ASP A 546 22.89 -5.58 -1.24
N ALA A 547 22.60 -6.70 -1.89
CA ALA A 547 23.56 -7.49 -2.65
C ALA A 547 22.98 -7.92 -4.01
N PRO A 548 23.84 -8.10 -5.05
CA PRO A 548 23.39 -8.64 -6.33
C PRO A 548 22.72 -9.99 -6.15
N ALA A 549 21.63 -10.21 -6.88
CA ALA A 549 20.84 -11.44 -6.83
C ALA A 549 20.86 -12.15 -8.19
N MET A 550 21.18 -13.45 -8.18
CA MET A 550 20.99 -14.30 -9.34
C MET A 550 19.52 -14.70 -9.44
N ILE A 551 18.88 -14.36 -10.54
CA ILE A 551 17.46 -14.60 -10.76
C ILE A 551 17.31 -15.53 -11.96
N ARG A 552 16.48 -16.57 -11.79
CA ARG A 552 16.06 -17.44 -12.88
C ARG A 552 14.54 -17.48 -12.97
N LEU A 553 14.00 -17.15 -14.14
CA LEU A 553 12.58 -17.22 -14.46
C LEU A 553 12.40 -18.20 -15.63
N GLY A 554 11.96 -19.42 -15.32
CA GLY A 554 11.92 -20.52 -16.29
C GLY A 554 13.31 -20.87 -16.82
N SER A 555 13.54 -20.61 -18.11
CA SER A 555 14.85 -20.78 -18.77
C SER A 555 15.70 -19.50 -18.79
N LYS A 556 15.10 -18.34 -18.51
CA LYS A 556 15.80 -17.05 -18.52
C LYS A 556 16.58 -16.86 -17.22
N ARG A 557 17.78 -16.28 -17.31
CA ARG A 557 18.66 -16.02 -16.17
C ARG A 557 19.26 -14.62 -16.29
N LEU A 558 19.33 -13.90 -15.16
CA LEU A 558 20.01 -12.61 -15.05
C LEU A 558 20.63 -12.43 -13.67
N THR A 559 21.62 -11.55 -13.56
CA THR A 559 22.06 -10.99 -12.29
C THR A 559 21.44 -9.61 -12.14
N SER A 560 20.65 -9.39 -11.09
CA SER A 560 20.09 -8.07 -10.78
C SER A 560 20.96 -7.42 -9.71
N GLU A 561 21.39 -6.20 -9.97
CA GLU A 561 22.07 -5.36 -8.99
C GLU A 561 21.14 -5.02 -7.80
N PRO A 562 21.70 -4.64 -6.63
CA PRO A 562 20.94 -4.14 -5.48
C PRO A 562 20.02 -2.97 -5.84
N HIS A 563 18.79 -2.98 -5.32
CA HIS A 563 17.80 -1.90 -5.46
C HIS A 563 17.59 -1.47 -6.92
N ARG A 564 17.47 -2.48 -7.81
CA ARG A 564 17.22 -2.31 -9.24
C ARG A 564 16.02 -3.11 -9.72
N ILE A 565 15.37 -2.56 -10.75
CA ILE A 565 14.36 -3.27 -11.52
C ILE A 565 14.99 -3.98 -12.72
N SER A 566 14.52 -5.19 -12.99
CA SER A 566 14.78 -5.96 -14.19
C SER A 566 13.46 -6.32 -14.85
N VAL A 567 13.44 -6.36 -16.19
CA VAL A 567 12.27 -6.75 -16.97
C VAL A 567 12.58 -8.05 -17.70
N LEU A 568 11.72 -9.05 -17.52
CA LEU A 568 11.80 -10.34 -18.19
C LEU A 568 10.46 -10.63 -18.89
N ASP A 569 10.47 -10.63 -20.21
CA ASP A 569 9.32 -11.07 -21.02
C ASP A 569 9.16 -12.60 -21.07
#